data_AF-A0A392MV34-F1
#
_entry.id   AF-A0A392MV34-F1
#
_cell.length_a   1.000
_cell.length_b   1.000
_cell.length_c   1.000
_cell.angle_alpha   90.00
_cell.angle_beta   90.00
_cell.angle_gamma   90.00
#
_symmetry.space_group_name_H-M   'P 1'
#
loop_
_entity.id
_entity.type
_entity.pdbx_description
1 polymer ?
#
loop_
_entity_poly.entity_id
_entity_poly.type
_entity_poly.pdbx_seq_one_letter_code
_entity_poly.pdbx_strand_id
1 'polypeptide(L)'
;MFLKVQLPWNVIIAAENLKPGSLMLQRAILIRLLSDFAAKKATKDMGYFLAVTTLDKIGEGKVRQHTGDVLFPVIFNAVTFKVFKGEVLEGVVHKVLKHGVFLRI
;
A
#
# COMPACT_ATOMS: atom_id res chain seq x y z
N MET A 1 -10.79 4.47 -13.65
CA MET A 1 -9.39 3.99 -13.72
C MET A 1 -8.58 4.25 -12.44
N PHE A 2 -8.18 5.50 -12.11
CA PHE A 2 -7.51 5.80 -10.83
C PHE A 2 -8.52 5.99 -9.70
N LEU A 3 -8.26 5.41 -8.53
CA LEU A 3 -9.14 5.48 -7.37
C LEU A 3 -8.35 6.02 -6.18
N LYS A 4 -8.94 6.99 -5.47
CA LYS A 4 -8.48 7.37 -4.13
C LYS A 4 -9.17 6.46 -3.13
N VAL A 5 -8.40 5.80 -2.28
CA VAL A 5 -8.90 4.86 -1.29
C VAL A 5 -8.30 5.17 0.07
N GLN A 6 -9.10 5.02 1.12
CA GLN A 6 -8.62 5.04 2.49
C GLN A 6 -8.59 3.60 3.01
N LEU A 7 -7.45 3.17 3.54
CA LEU A 7 -7.22 1.77 3.90
C LEU A 7 -6.73 1.64 5.34
N PRO A 8 -7.28 0.68 6.11
CA PRO A 8 -6.69 0.26 7.38
C PRO A 8 -5.58 -0.77 7.13
N TRP A 9 -4.47 -0.67 7.86
CA TRP A 9 -3.38 -1.66 7.81
C TRP A 9 -2.71 -1.77 9.18
N ASN A 10 -2.27 -2.97 9.55
CA ASN A 10 -1.43 -3.20 10.71
C ASN A 10 0.06 -3.17 10.33
N VAL A 11 0.79 -2.18 10.84
CA VAL A 11 2.23 -2.06 10.65
C VAL A 11 2.94 -2.69 11.84
N ILE A 12 3.88 -3.60 11.59
CA ILE A 12 4.65 -4.28 12.64
C ILE A 12 6.05 -3.67 12.72
N ILE A 13 6.40 -3.16 13.89
CA ILE A 13 7.73 -2.61 14.19
C ILE A 13 8.43 -3.53 15.17
N ALA A 14 9.62 -4.01 14.79
CA ALA A 14 10.44 -4.85 15.64
C ALA A 14 10.92 -4.08 16.88
N ALA A 15 11.01 -4.76 18.03
CA ALA A 15 11.37 -4.15 19.31
C ALA A 15 12.69 -3.33 19.25
N GLU A 16 13.68 -3.83 18.53
CA GLU A 16 14.98 -3.18 18.27
C GLU A 16 14.87 -1.82 17.55
N ASN A 17 13.79 -1.62 16.80
CA ASN A 17 13.54 -0.40 16.02
C ASN A 17 12.65 0.61 16.77
N LEU A 18 12.13 0.26 17.96
CA LEU A 18 11.44 1.20 18.84
C LEU A 18 12.46 2.08 19.57
N LYS A 19 12.87 3.16 18.89
CA LYS A 19 13.69 4.20 19.51
C LYS A 19 12.81 5.16 20.31
N PRO A 20 13.25 5.62 21.50
CA PRO A 20 12.51 6.61 22.29
C PRO A 20 12.42 7.93 21.51
N GLY A 21 11.20 8.48 21.43
CA GLY A 21 10.88 9.73 20.71
C GLY A 21 9.76 9.55 19.69
N SER A 22 8.69 10.34 19.82
CA SER A 22 7.46 10.23 19.02
C SER A 22 7.72 10.37 17.50
N LEU A 23 8.58 11.31 17.10
CA LEU A 23 8.89 11.55 15.69
C LEU A 23 9.65 10.39 15.03
N MET A 24 10.59 9.78 15.76
CA MET A 24 11.36 8.64 15.25
C MET A 24 10.48 7.41 15.05
N LEU A 25 9.53 7.19 15.97
CA LEU A 25 8.54 6.12 15.85
C LEU A 25 7.60 6.33 14.65
N GLN A 26 7.07 7.54 14.48
CA GLN A 26 6.22 7.88 13.32
C GLN A 26 6.94 7.64 11.99
N ARG A 27 8.22 8.03 11.90
CA ARG A 27 9.05 7.78 10.72
C ARG A 27 9.23 6.28 10.45
N ALA A 28 9.51 5.48 11.49
CA ALA A 28 9.65 4.04 11.36
C ALA A 28 8.36 3.38 10.86
N ILE A 29 7.21 3.80 11.39
CA ILE A 29 5.89 3.35 10.95
C ILE A 29 5.64 3.69 9.48
N LEU A 30 5.95 4.93 9.07
CA LEU A 30 5.78 5.36 7.69
C LEU A 30 6.66 4.57 6.72
N ILE A 31 7.95 4.39 7.04
CA ILE A 31 8.88 3.60 6.22
C ILE A 31 8.37 2.18 6.07
N ARG A 32 7.92 1.56 7.17
CA ARG A 32 7.42 0.20 7.14
C ARG A 32 6.12 0.09 6.33
N LEU A 33 5.19 1.02 6.52
CA LEU A 33 3.96 1.11 5.72
C LEU A 33 4.28 1.20 4.22
N LEU A 34 5.19 2.09 3.82
CA LEU A 34 5.57 2.26 2.41
C LEU A 34 6.20 0.98 1.84
N SER A 35 7.05 0.30 2.61
CA SER A 35 7.65 -0.98 2.23
C SER A 35 6.60 -2.08 2.05
N ASP A 36 5.71 -2.25 3.03
CA ASP A 36 4.66 -3.27 2.99
C ASP A 36 3.64 -2.97 1.87
N PHE A 37 3.33 -1.69 1.63
CA PHE A 37 2.49 -1.23 0.53
C PHE A 37 3.11 -1.56 -0.82
N ALA A 38 4.39 -1.22 -1.03
CA ALA A 38 5.10 -1.49 -2.29
C ALA A 38 5.26 -2.98 -2.58
N ALA A 39 5.39 -3.82 -1.54
CA ALA A 39 5.45 -5.28 -1.69
C ALA A 39 4.11 -5.86 -2.17
N LYS A 40 2.98 -5.21 -1.86
CA LYS A 40 1.64 -5.66 -2.26
C LYS A 40 1.27 -5.06 -3.62
N LYS A 41 1.28 -5.88 -4.67
CA LYS A 41 1.10 -5.39 -6.04
C LYS A 41 -0.34 -5.00 -6.39
N ALA A 42 -1.31 -5.86 -6.05
CA ALA A 42 -2.70 -5.65 -6.44
C ALA A 42 -3.69 -6.46 -5.59
N THR A 43 -4.97 -6.08 -5.61
CA THR A 43 -6.09 -6.88 -5.12
C THR A 43 -7.24 -6.88 -6.13
N LYS A 44 -8.16 -7.85 -6.03
CA LYS A 44 -9.36 -7.93 -6.88
C LYS A 44 -10.25 -6.70 -6.75
N ASP A 45 -10.36 -6.17 -5.53
CA ASP A 45 -11.30 -5.09 -5.23
C ASP A 45 -10.72 -3.72 -5.56
N MET A 46 -9.42 -3.51 -5.39
CA MET A 46 -8.78 -2.21 -5.55
C MET A 46 -7.90 -2.07 -6.79
N GLY A 47 -7.63 -3.16 -7.51
CA GLY A 47 -6.70 -3.17 -8.63
C GLY A 47 -5.25 -3.04 -8.18
N TYR A 48 -4.42 -2.40 -8.99
CA TYR A 48 -2.99 -2.18 -8.72
C TYR A 48 -2.78 -1.06 -7.72
N PHE A 49 -1.91 -1.30 -6.75
CA PHE A 49 -1.49 -0.27 -5.80
C PHE A 49 -0.38 0.58 -6.41
N LEU A 50 -0.54 1.91 -6.35
CA LEU A 50 0.40 2.85 -6.97
C LEU A 50 1.20 3.62 -5.93
N ALA A 51 0.50 4.36 -5.07
CA ALA A 51 1.17 5.23 -4.10
C ALA A 51 0.32 5.46 -2.86
N VAL A 52 0.98 5.50 -1.70
CA VAL A 52 0.43 6.10 -0.48
C VAL A 52 0.50 7.62 -0.64
N THR A 53 -0.59 8.33 -0.33
CA THR A 53 -0.65 9.79 -0.41
C THR A 53 -0.51 10.45 0.95
N THR A 54 -1.22 9.95 1.96
CA THR A 54 -1.19 10.50 3.33
C THR A 54 -1.32 9.39 4.35
N LEU A 55 -0.69 9.57 5.51
CA LEU A 55 -0.90 8.74 6.69
C LEU A 55 -1.76 9.55 7.68
N ASP A 56 -3.03 9.20 7.78
CA ASP A 56 -4.03 10.04 8.48
C ASP A 56 -4.07 9.73 9.98
N LYS A 57 -3.94 8.46 10.35
CA LYS A 57 -4.02 8.03 11.75
C LYS A 57 -3.04 6.91 12.05
N ILE A 58 -2.38 7.02 13.19
CA ILE A 58 -1.64 5.94 13.84
C ILE A 58 -2.35 5.68 15.17
N GLY A 59 -2.88 4.47 15.35
CA GLY A 59 -3.45 4.03 16.62
C GLY A 59 -2.40 3.55 17.60
N GLU A 60 -2.85 3.24 18.82
CA GLU A 60 -1.97 2.77 19.88
C GLU A 60 -1.28 1.45 19.52
N GLY A 61 0.01 1.38 19.86
CA GLY A 61 0.84 0.19 19.64
C GLY A 61 0.44 -0.94 20.57
N LYS A 62 0.24 -2.14 20.02
CA LYS A 62 -0.04 -3.36 20.77
C LYS A 62 1.15 -4.30 20.70
N VAL A 63 1.74 -4.62 21.85
CA VAL A 63 2.86 -5.57 21.93
C VAL A 63 2.35 -6.97 21.59
N ARG A 64 3.01 -7.63 20.64
CA ARG A 64 2.73 -9.01 20.26
C ARG A 64 3.36 -9.96 21.28
N GLN A 65 2.57 -10.93 21.73
CA GLN A 65 3.05 -12.00 22.59
C GLN A 65 4.16 -12.79 21.87
N HIS A 66 5.16 -13.22 22.64
CA HIS A 66 6.33 -14.02 22.20
C HIS A 66 7.43 -13.28 21.44
N THR A 67 7.14 -12.31 20.56
CA THR A 67 8.20 -11.59 19.82
C THR A 67 8.61 -10.26 20.45
N GLY A 68 7.71 -9.62 21.21
CA GLY A 68 7.95 -8.27 21.73
C GLY A 68 7.83 -7.17 20.68
N ASP A 69 7.54 -7.51 19.41
CA ASP A 69 7.25 -6.53 18.37
C ASP A 69 5.98 -5.76 18.69
N VAL A 70 5.89 -4.54 18.17
CA VAL A 70 4.72 -3.69 18.39
C VAL A 70 3.95 -3.54 17.08
N LEU A 71 2.66 -3.87 17.14
CA LEU A 71 1.70 -3.68 16.06
C LEU A 71 1.02 -2.33 16.20
N PHE A 72 1.12 -1.50 15.17
CA PHE A 72 0.43 -0.21 15.08
C PHE A 72 -0.67 -0.29 14.02
N PRO A 73 -1.96 -0.17 14.39
CA PRO A 73 -3.02 -0.02 13.40
C PRO A 73 -2.95 1.39 12.80
N VAL A 74 -2.86 1.48 11.48
CA VAL A 74 -2.79 2.74 10.74
C VAL A 74 -3.95 2.88 9.77
N ILE A 75 -4.34 4.14 9.52
CA ILE A 75 -5.27 4.52 8.46
C ILE A 75 -4.55 5.50 7.55
N PHE A 76 -4.53 5.21 6.25
CA PHE A 76 -3.81 6.00 5.25
C PHE A 76 -4.62 6.09 3.96
N ASN A 77 -4.40 7.16 3.19
CA ASN A 77 -4.93 7.29 1.85
C ASN A 77 -3.91 6.80 0.83
N ALA A 78 -4.40 6.21 -0.25
CA ALA A 78 -3.61 5.78 -1.38
C ALA A 78 -4.34 6.00 -2.70
N VAL A 79 -3.56 6.03 -3.77
CA VAL A 79 -4.05 5.94 -5.14
C VAL A 79 -3.85 4.52 -5.64
N THR A 80 -4.90 3.94 -6.21
CA THR A 80 -4.88 2.65 -6.88
C THR A 80 -5.36 2.78 -8.33
N PHE A 81 -5.11 1.76 -9.13
CA PHE A 81 -5.48 1.70 -10.53
C PHE A 81 -6.29 0.44 -10.81
N LYS A 82 -7.56 0.62 -11.18
CA LYS A 82 -8.48 -0.46 -11.53
C LYS A 82 -9.22 -0.11 -12.81
N VAL A 83 -9.14 -1.01 -13.77
CA VAL A 83 -9.91 -0.96 -15.01
C VAL A 83 -11.26 -1.63 -14.77
N PHE A 84 -12.34 -0.97 -15.20
CA PHE A 84 -13.69 -1.50 -15.09
C PHE A 84 -14.19 -2.06 -16.42
N LYS A 85 -15.13 -3.02 -16.35
CA LYS A 85 -15.74 -3.60 -17.56
C LYS A 85 -16.50 -2.51 -18.31
N GLY A 86 -16.20 -2.35 -19.61
CA GLY A 86 -16.79 -1.33 -20.47
C GLY A 86 -16.09 0.03 -20.43
N GLU A 87 -15.02 0.18 -19.63
CA GLU A 87 -14.21 1.39 -19.62
C GLU A 87 -13.37 1.47 -20.91
N VAL A 88 -13.35 2.66 -21.53
CA VAL A 88 -12.52 2.94 -22.71
C VAL A 88 -11.15 3.42 -22.24
N LEU A 89 -10.09 2.79 -22.76
CA LEU A 89 -8.70 3.11 -22.41
C LEU A 89 -7.90 3.42 -23.66
N GLU A 90 -6.97 4.36 -23.53
CA GLU A 90 -5.95 4.65 -24.53
C GLU A 90 -4.64 3.97 -24.11
N GLY A 91 -3.97 3.29 -25.04
CA GLY A 91 -2.71 2.62 -24.77
C GLY A 91 -1.88 2.42 -26.03
N VAL A 92 -0.58 2.21 -25.84
CA VAL A 92 0.38 2.00 -26.94
C VAL A 92 0.55 0.51 -27.18
N VAL A 93 0.56 0.09 -28.44
CA VAL A 93 0.83 -1.30 -28.81
C VAL A 93 2.22 -1.72 -28.32
N HIS A 94 2.27 -2.71 -27.43
CA HIS A 94 3.52 -3.25 -26.90
C HIS A 94 4.00 -4.46 -27.68
N LYS A 95 3.09 -5.40 -28.00
CA LYS A 95 3.39 -6.62 -28.76
C LYS A 95 2.22 -7.03 -29.64
N VAL A 96 2.51 -7.56 -30.81
CA VAL A 96 1.54 -8.15 -31.72
C VAL A 96 1.89 -9.63 -31.89
N LEU A 97 0.95 -10.51 -31.52
CA LEU A 97 1.09 -11.96 -31.62
C LEU A 97 -0.07 -12.53 -32.43
N LYS A 98 0.06 -13.78 -32.90
CA LYS A 98 -0.99 -14.44 -33.69
C LYS A 98 -2.36 -14.48 -32.99
N HIS A 99 -2.38 -14.48 -31.66
CA HIS A 99 -3.60 -14.57 -30.85
C HIS A 99 -4.10 -13.22 -30.31
N GLY A 100 -3.44 -12.11 -30.63
CA GLY A 100 -3.91 -10.79 -30.22
C GLY A 100 -2.80 -9.75 -30.02
N VAL A 101 -3.22 -8.60 -29.52
CA VAL A 101 -2.38 -7.42 -29.31
C VAL A 101 -2.31 -7.10 -27.82
N PHE A 102 -1.10 -6.94 -27.31
CA PHE A 102 -0.86 -6.49 -25.94
C PHE A 102 -0.66 -4.98 -25.96
N LEU A 103 -1.49 -4.27 -25.19
CA LEU A 103 -1.40 -2.82 -25.02
C LEU A 103 -0.66 -2.49 -23.72
N ARG A 104 0.10 -1.40 -23.75
CA ARG A 104 0.61 -0.72 -22.57
C ARG A 104 -0.28 0.49 -22.30
N ILE A 105 -1.02 0.40 -21.22
CA ILE A 105 -1.93 1.40 -20.65
C ILE A 105 -1.26 2.08 -19.46
#